data_AF-A0A937G875-F1
#
_entry.id   AF-A0A937G875-F1
#
_cell.length_a   1.000
_cell.length_b   1.000
_cell.length_c   1.000
_cell.angle_alpha   90.00
_cell.angle_beta   90.00
_cell.angle_gamma   90.00
#
_symmetry.space_group_name_H-M   'P 1'
#
loop_
_entity.id
_entity.type
_entity.pdbx_description
1 polymer ?
#
loop_
_entity_poly.entity_id
_entity_poly.type
_entity_poly.pdbx_seq_one_letter_code
_entity_poly.pdbx_strand_id
1 'polypeptide(L)' 'MKPLDPEDFYYSPEGFIVFTEAYHRKRGHCCQSGCKHCPYGFDKRTGAFKKPTS' A
#
# COMPACT_ATOMS: atom_id res chain seq x y z
N MET A 1 17.61 1.93 5.90
CA MET A 1 16.53 1.44 5.03
C MET A 1 16.49 -0.07 5.12
N LYS A 2 15.32 -0.65 5.41
CA LYS A 2 15.15 -2.11 5.42
C LYS A 2 15.09 -2.60 3.95
N PRO A 3 15.77 -3.69 3.58
CA PRO A 3 15.65 -4.25 2.24
C PRO A 3 14.20 -4.68 1.96
N LEU A 4 13.80 -4.62 0.69
CA LEU A 4 12.52 -5.15 0.22
C LEU A 4 12.63 -6.68 0.20
N ASP A 5 11.68 -7.35 0.83
CA ASP A 5 11.56 -8.80 0.76
C ASP A 5 10.69 -9.18 -0.46
N PRO A 6 10.84 -10.39 -1.01
CA PRO A 6 9.97 -10.87 -2.10
C PRO A 6 8.48 -10.94 -1.72
N GLU A 7 8.13 -10.77 -0.45
CA GLU A 7 6.74 -10.68 0.04
C GLU A 7 6.18 -9.24 0.01
N ASP A 8 7.06 -8.23 -0.07
CA ASP A 8 6.70 -6.82 -0.11
C ASP A 8 6.12 -6.41 -1.49
N PHE A 9 6.42 -7.17 -2.54
CA PHE A 9 5.96 -6.89 -3.89
C PHE A 9 5.85 -8.16 -4.72
N TYR A 10 5.02 -8.13 -5.76
CA TYR A 10 4.95 -9.19 -6.77
C TYR A 10 5.01 -8.57 -8.17
N TYR A 11 5.39 -9.39 -9.15
CA TYR A 11 5.35 -8.98 -10.55
C TYR A 11 3.98 -9.29 -11.14
N SER A 12 3.35 -8.29 -11.73
CA SER A 12 2.15 -8.48 -12.54
C SER A 12 2.50 -9.30 -13.80
N PRO A 13 1.52 -9.93 -14.47
CA PRO A 13 1.76 -10.64 -15.74
C PRO A 13 2.33 -9.74 -16.84
N GLU A 14 2.13 -8.42 -16.74
CA GLU A 14 2.70 -7.41 -17.64
C GLU A 14 4.13 -6.98 -17.25
N GLY A 15 4.71 -7.54 -16.17
CA GLY A 15 6.06 -7.25 -15.71
C GLY A 15 6.17 -6.03 -14.79
N PHE A 16 5.06 -5.48 -14.29
CA PHE A 16 5.08 -4.36 -13.36
C PHE A 16 5.25 -4.81 -11.92
N ILE A 17 6.00 -4.04 -11.13
CA ILE A 17 6.13 -4.26 -9.69
C ILE A 17 4.86 -3.75 -9.00
N VAL A 18 4.14 -4.66 -8.34
CA VAL A 18 2.96 -4.34 -7.54
C VAL A 18 3.29 -4.53 -6.06
N PHE A 19 3.28 -3.43 -5.31
CA PHE A 19 3.50 -3.46 -3.87
C PHE A 19 2.30 -4.03 -3.12
N THR A 20 2.59 -4.89 -2.16
CA THR A 20 1.59 -5.51 -1.30
C THR A 20 1.28 -4.65 -0.07
N GLU A 21 0.26 -5.05 0.69
CA GLU A 21 -0.05 -4.44 1.98
C GLU A 21 1.14 -4.54 2.96
N ALA A 22 1.92 -5.63 2.89
CA ALA A 22 3.08 -5.85 3.75
C ALA A 22 4.13 -4.75 3.59
N TYR A 23 4.45 -4.38 2.35
CA TYR A 23 5.34 -3.26 2.07
C TYR A 23 4.83 -1.95 2.68
N HIS A 24 3.54 -1.66 2.52
CA HIS A 24 2.93 -0.45 3.07
C HIS A 24 2.91 -0.44 4.60
N ARG A 25 2.76 -1.60 5.25
CA ARG A 25 2.93 -1.74 6.71
C ARG A 25 4.39 -1.54 7.13
N LYS A 26 5.34 -2.16 6.43
CA LYS A 26 6.79 -2.08 6.70
C LYS A 26 7.32 -0.65 6.56
N ARG A 27 6.74 0.12 5.63
CA ARG A 27 7.01 1.56 5.44
C ARG A 27 6.60 2.41 6.64
N GLY A 28 5.66 1.93 7.46
CA GLY A 28 5.23 2.56 8.72
C GLY A 28 4.45 3.87 8.58
N HIS A 29 4.17 4.33 7.35
CA HIS A 29 3.34 5.52 7.12
C HIS A 29 2.63 5.46 5.77
N CYS A 30 1.45 6.10 5.70
CA CYS A 30 0.71 6.26 4.46
C CYS A 30 1.40 7.28 3.53
N CYS A 31 1.58 6.93 2.25
CA CYS A 31 2.09 7.82 1.21
C CYS A 31 1.05 8.80 0.65
N GLN A 32 -0.23 8.67 1.03
CA GLN A 32 -1.35 9.43 0.48
C GLN A 32 -1.47 9.34 -1.07
N SER A 33 -0.90 8.30 -1.68
CA SER A 33 -0.96 8.09 -3.14
C SER A 33 -2.21 7.34 -3.59
N GLY A 34 -3.07 6.90 -2.66
CA GLY A 34 -4.27 6.12 -3.02
C GLY A 34 -3.98 4.69 -3.44
N CYS A 35 -3.01 4.04 -2.80
CA CYS A 35 -2.66 2.66 -3.09
C CYS A 35 -3.87 1.73 -2.86
N LYS A 36 -4.09 0.79 -3.78
CA LYS A 36 -5.20 -0.16 -3.71
C LYS A 36 -5.11 -1.07 -2.47
N HIS A 37 -3.90 -1.45 -2.08
CA HIS A 37 -3.61 -2.27 -0.90
C HIS A 37 -3.16 -1.45 0.31
N CYS A 38 -3.67 -0.21 0.43
CA CYS A 38 -3.31 0.67 1.54
C CYS A 38 -3.93 0.15 2.86
N PRO A 39 -3.14 -0.28 3.85
CA PRO A 39 -3.67 -0.73 5.14
C PRO A 39 -4.29 0.42 5.94
N TYR A 40 -4.01 1.67 5.58
CA TYR A 40 -4.49 2.86 6.28
C TYR A 40 -5.87 3.35 5.80
N GLY A 41 -6.44 2.75 4.74
CA GLY A 41 -7.77 3.16 4.23
C GLY A 41 -7.80 4.58 3.64
N PHE A 42 -6.69 5.06 3.07
CA PHE A 42 -6.63 6.37 2.43
C PHE A 42 -7.40 6.38 1.09
N ASP A 43 -8.43 7.20 1.01
CA ASP A 43 -9.24 7.39 -0.20
C ASP A 43 -8.70 8.58 -1.00
N LYS A 44 -8.07 8.30 -2.15
CA LYS A 44 -7.50 9.35 -3.03
C LYS A 44 -8.54 10.29 -3.63
N ARG A 45 -9.80 9.87 -3.71
CA ARG A 45 -10.86 10.68 -4.31
C ARG A 45 -11.35 11.75 -3.35
N THR A 46 -11.33 11.46 -2.04
CA THR A 46 -11.77 12.42 -1.01
C THR A 46 -10.61 13.00 -0.19
N GLY A 47 -9.39 12.49 -0.35
CA GLY A 47 -8.22 12.88 0.44
C GLY A 47 -8.31 12.51 1.92
N ALA A 48 -9.21 11.58 2.27
CA ALA A 48 -9.55 11.27 3.65
C ALA A 48 -9.20 9.81 4.00
N PHE A 49 -8.85 9.57 5.27
CA PHE A 49 -8.67 8.22 5.81
C PHE A 49 -10.04 7.67 6.23
N LYS A 50 -10.58 6.73 5.46
CA LYS A 50 -11.81 6.05 5.81
C LYS A 50 -11.50 5.03 6.91
N LYS A 51 -11.76 5.42 8.16
CA LYS A 51 -11.83 4.45 9.26
C LYS A 51 -13.00 3.52 8.96
N PRO A 52 -12.85 2.19 9.08
CA PRO A 52 -14.01 1.31 9.05
C PRO A 52 -14.86 1.67 10.26
N THR A 53 -15.98 2.34 10.03
CA THR A 53 -17.06 2.46 11.02
C THR A 53 -17.56 1.06 11.29
N SER A 54 -17.39 0.63 12.56
CA SER A 54 -17.97 -0.59 13.11
C SER A 54 -19.48 -0.60 13.01
#